data_AF-A0A929DN55-F1
#
_entry.id   AF-A0A929DN55-F1
#
_cell.length_a   1.000
_cell.length_b   1.000
_cell.length_c   1.000
_cell.angle_alpha   90.00
_cell.angle_beta   90.00
_cell.angle_gamma   90.00
#
_symmetry.space_group_name_H-M   'P 1'
#
loop_
_entity.id
_entity.type
_entity.pdbx_description
1 polymer ?
#
loop_
_entity_poly.entity_id
_entity_poly.type
_entity_poly.pdbx_seq_one_letter_code
_entity_poly.pdbx_strand_id
1 'polypeptide(L)'
;MVKIKNIWGEPKYFGSTTVGPKGQIVIPVNARKELGIDTGTTLLFFTGHEKGMLALLKADVMEHMLGMMSEGIARFEKLVKEYKSEAAEQEKGD
;
A
#
# COMPACT_ATOMS: atom_id res chain seq x y z
N MET A 1 -4.77 -6.01 20.23
CA MET A 1 -3.60 -6.31 19.37
C MET A 1 -4.11 -6.51 17.95
N VAL A 2 -4.10 -5.45 17.13
CA VAL A 2 -4.58 -5.52 15.74
C VAL A 2 -3.52 -6.23 14.91
N LYS A 3 -3.76 -7.49 14.53
CA LYS A 3 -2.97 -8.17 13.51
C LYS A 3 -3.32 -7.54 12.16
N ILE A 4 -2.52 -6.59 11.70
CA ILE A 4 -2.55 -6.13 10.31
C ILE A 4 -2.18 -7.35 9.47
N LYS A 5 -3.18 -7.95 8.84
CA LYS A 5 -3.03 -9.07 7.91
C LYS A 5 -2.06 -8.62 6.82
N ASN A 6 -1.00 -9.39 6.57
CA ASN A 6 0.07 -9.10 5.61
C ASN A 6 -0.51 -8.55 4.29
N ILE A 7 -0.43 -7.23 4.11
CA ILE A 7 -0.76 -6.53 2.86
C ILE A 7 0.28 -6.87 1.79
N TRP A 8 1.48 -7.26 2.26
CA TRP A 8 2.61 -7.69 1.48
C TRP A 8 2.57 -9.22 1.41
N GLY A 9 2.34 -9.76 0.21
CA GLY A 9 2.41 -11.20 -0.03
C GLY A 9 3.79 -11.78 0.31
N GLU A 10 3.99 -13.09 0.08
CA GLU A 10 5.30 -13.70 0.32
C GLU A 10 6.36 -13.07 -0.59
N PRO A 11 7.51 -12.63 -0.04
CA PRO A 11 8.55 -11.99 -0.84
C PRO A 11 9.13 -12.99 -1.85
N LYS A 12 8.98 -12.70 -3.13
CA LYS A 12 9.51 -13.52 -4.22
C LYS A 12 10.84 -12.95 -4.71
N TYR A 13 11.85 -13.81 -4.79
CA TYR A 13 13.15 -13.45 -5.35
C TYR A 13 13.13 -13.54 -6.89
N PHE A 14 13.43 -12.43 -7.57
CA PHE A 14 13.45 -12.34 -9.03
C PHE A 14 14.84 -12.35 -9.66
N GLY A 15 15.91 -12.28 -8.84
CA GLY A 15 17.29 -12.20 -9.28
C GLY A 15 18.05 -11.04 -8.63
N SER A 16 19.30 -10.86 -9.06
CA SER A 16 20.20 -9.81 -8.60
C SER A 16 20.67 -8.95 -9.77
N THR A 17 20.83 -7.65 -9.56
CA THR A 17 21.45 -6.71 -10.50
C THR A 17 22.48 -5.87 -9.77
N THR A 18 23.49 -5.39 -10.49
CA THR A 18 24.39 -4.35 -10.00
C THR A 18 23.86 -2.97 -10.41
N VAL A 19 24.37 -1.94 -9.73
CA VAL A 19 24.08 -0.54 -10.05
C VAL A 19 25.07 -0.09 -11.12
N GLY A 20 24.56 0.46 -12.21
CA GLY A 20 25.38 1.02 -13.28
C GLY A 20 26.02 2.37 -12.90
N PRO A 21 26.91 2.90 -13.74
CA PRO A 21 27.68 4.12 -13.44
C PRO A 21 26.85 5.36 -13.11
N LYS A 22 25.59 5.41 -13.56
CA LYS A 22 24.66 6.53 -13.33
C LYS A 22 23.64 6.26 -12.21
N GLY A 23 23.84 5.22 -11.40
CA GLY A 23 22.86 4.83 -10.38
C GLY A 23 21.67 4.05 -10.94
N GLN A 24 21.72 3.62 -12.20
CA GLN A 24 20.64 2.88 -12.86
C GLN A 24 20.69 1.38 -12.52
N ILE A 25 19.52 0.77 -12.35
CA ILE A 25 19.37 -0.68 -12.14
C ILE A 25 18.56 -1.30 -13.28
N VAL A 26 18.84 -2.55 -13.60
CA VAL A 26 18.07 -3.31 -14.60
C VAL A 26 17.00 -4.12 -13.88
N ILE A 27 15.74 -3.95 -14.28
CA ILE A 27 14.64 -4.78 -13.77
C ILE A 27 14.68 -6.13 -14.50
N PRO A 28 14.84 -7.27 -13.79
CA PRO A 28 14.87 -8.59 -14.41
C PRO A 28 13.63 -8.87 -15.24
N VAL A 29 13.79 -9.56 -16.38
CA VAL A 29 12.67 -9.85 -17.29
C VAL A 29 11.50 -10.58 -16.61
N ASN A 30 11.81 -11.47 -15.66
CA ASN A 30 10.79 -12.21 -14.91
C ASN A 30 9.96 -11.28 -14.02
N ALA A 31 10.63 -10.32 -13.34
CA ALA A 31 9.95 -9.31 -12.54
C ALA A 31 9.06 -8.40 -13.40
N ARG A 32 9.55 -7.98 -14.59
CA ARG A 32 8.73 -7.16 -15.51
C ARG A 32 7.45 -7.86 -15.94
N LYS A 33 7.55 -9.14 -16.32
CA LYS A 33 6.39 -9.94 -16.75
C LYS A 33 5.38 -10.15 -15.63
N GLU A 34 5.85 -10.49 -14.43
CA GLU A 34 4.98 -10.81 -13.31
C GLU A 34 4.34 -9.57 -12.67
N LEU A 35 5.08 -8.47 -12.59
CA LEU A 35 4.60 -7.20 -12.00
C LEU A 35 3.93 -6.27 -13.03
N GLY A 36 3.87 -6.67 -14.31
CA GLY A 36 3.32 -5.84 -15.39
C GLY A 36 4.02 -4.49 -15.48
N ILE A 37 5.36 -4.50 -15.52
CA ILE A 37 6.20 -3.30 -15.65
C ILE A 37 6.69 -3.22 -17.10
N ASP A 38 6.09 -2.28 -17.84
CA ASP A 38 6.41 -1.98 -19.23
C ASP A 38 7.06 -0.60 -19.37
N THR A 39 7.54 -0.29 -20.57
CA THR A 39 8.06 1.03 -20.90
C THR A 39 7.00 2.10 -20.64
N GLY A 40 7.37 3.16 -19.92
CA GLY A 40 6.44 4.22 -19.51
C GLY A 40 5.76 3.98 -18.15
N THR A 41 5.96 2.81 -17.53
CA THR A 41 5.47 2.58 -16.16
C THR A 41 6.19 3.49 -15.16
N THR A 42 5.42 4.26 -14.40
CA THR A 42 5.94 5.08 -13.30
C THR A 42 6.07 4.25 -12.02
N LEU A 43 7.29 4.20 -11.48
CA LEU A 43 7.60 3.56 -10.21
C LEU A 43 7.93 4.61 -9.15
N LEU A 44 7.32 4.46 -7.98
CA LEU A 44 7.55 5.23 -6.78
C LEU A 44 8.58 4.52 -5.91
N PHE A 45 9.51 5.29 -5.34
CA PHE A 45 10.62 4.79 -4.52
C PHE A 45 10.34 5.08 -3.05
N PHE A 46 10.43 4.05 -2.21
CA PHE A 46 10.23 4.15 -0.77
C PHE A 46 11.39 3.50 -0.03
N THR A 47 11.82 4.12 1.07
CA THR A 47 12.71 3.45 2.02
C THR A 47 11.90 2.53 2.92
N GLY A 48 12.40 1.33 3.16
CA GLY A 48 11.86 0.45 4.18
C GLY A 48 12.13 0.98 5.59
N HIS A 49 11.49 0.34 6.58
CA HIS A 49 11.71 0.60 8.01
C HIS A 49 13.15 0.26 8.44
N GLU A 50 13.82 -0.65 7.72
CA GLU A 50 15.24 -0.99 7.93
C GLU A 50 16.14 -0.22 6.97
N LYS A 51 17.23 0.34 7.52
CA LYS A 51 18.27 1.04 6.75
C LYS A 51 18.96 0.04 5.83
N GLY A 52 18.57 0.03 4.55
CA GLY A 52 19.14 -0.88 3.54
C GLY A 52 18.12 -1.43 2.55
N MET A 53 16.82 -1.25 2.80
CA MET A 53 15.77 -1.69 1.87
C MET A 53 15.21 -0.52 1.06
N LEU A 54 15.23 -0.67 -0.26
CA LEU A 54 14.55 0.21 -1.20
C LEU A 54 13.39 -0.56 -1.83
N ALA A 55 12.16 -0.11 -1.57
CA ALA A 55 10.96 -0.67 -2.16
C ALA A 55 10.54 0.17 -3.37
N LEU A 56 10.12 -0.49 -4.44
CA LEU A 56 9.50 0.14 -5.59
C LEU A 56 8.04 -0.29 -5.69
N LEU A 57 7.15 0.67 -5.94
CA LEU A 57 5.72 0.45 -6.12
C LEU A 57 5.26 1.15 -7.39
N LYS A 58 4.37 0.54 -8.17
CA LYS A 58 3.77 1.23 -9.32
C LYS A 58 2.80 2.33 -8.83
N ALA A 59 2.79 3.47 -9.53
CA ALA A 59 1.94 4.59 -9.14
C ALA A 59 0.43 4.25 -9.20
N ASP A 60 0.00 3.49 -10.21
CA ASP A 60 -1.38 3.01 -10.37
C ASP A 60 -1.87 2.14 -9.18
N VAL A 61 -1.01 1.29 -8.65
CA VAL A 61 -1.30 0.47 -7.47
C VAL A 61 -1.47 1.34 -6.23
N MET A 62 -0.65 2.38 -6.09
CA MET A 62 -0.75 3.33 -4.98
C MET A 62 -2.09 4.10 -5.02
N GLU A 63 -2.51 4.55 -6.21
CA GLU A 63 -3.79 5.22 -6.41
C GLU A 63 -4.96 4.32 -5.99
N HIS A 64 -4.94 3.05 -6.41
CA HIS A 64 -5.96 2.08 -6.01
C HIS A 64 -5.96 1.82 -4.50
N MET A 65 -4.79 1.70 -3.87
CA MET A 65 -4.66 1.51 -2.43
C MET A 65 -5.22 2.70 -1.64
N LEU A 66 -4.91 3.92 -2.07
CA LEU A 66 -5.46 5.14 -1.47
C LEU A 66 -6.98 5.19 -1.59
N GLY A 67 -7.53 4.83 -2.77
CA GLY A 67 -8.98 4.73 -2.98
C GLY A 67 -9.65 3.79 -1.96
N MET A 68 -9.14 2.56 -1.81
CA MET A 68 -9.67 1.59 -0.84
C MET A 68 -9.59 2.11 0.61
N MET A 69 -8.50 2.79 0.97
CA MET A 69 -8.34 3.38 2.30
C MET A 69 -9.35 4.50 2.55
N SER A 70 -9.55 5.40 1.58
CA SER A 70 -10.53 6.49 1.66
C SER A 70 -11.95 5.97 1.87
N GLU A 71 -12.35 4.93 1.16
CA GLU A 71 -13.66 4.29 1.37
C GLU A 71 -13.77 3.66 2.77
N GLY A 72 -12.70 3.05 3.26
CA GLY A 72 -12.64 2.48 4.61
C GLY A 72 -12.85 3.55 5.69
N ILE A 73 -12.18 4.70 5.54
CA ILE A 73 -12.33 5.84 6.45
C ILE A 73 -13.77 6.37 6.40
N ALA A 74 -14.34 6.55 5.21
CA ALA A 74 -15.71 7.03 5.06
C ALA A 74 -16.74 6.10 5.73
N ARG A 75 -16.56 4.76 5.62
CA ARG A 75 -17.41 3.79 6.32
C ARG A 75 -17.26 3.88 7.83
N PHE A 76 -16.03 4.03 8.32
CA PHE A 76 -15.76 4.18 9.75
C PHE A 76 -16.38 5.45 10.31
N GLU A 77 -16.29 6.58 9.61
CA GLU A 77 -16.93 7.83 10.00
C GLU A 77 -18.45 7.69 10.15
N LYS A 78 -19.10 6.93 9.25
CA LYS A 78 -20.54 6.67 9.32
C LYS A 78 -20.91 5.87 10.57
N LEU A 79 -20.17 4.80 10.86
CA LEU A 79 -20.39 3.98 12.07
C LEU A 79 -20.21 4.81 13.36
N VAL A 80 -19.19 5.67 13.41
CA VAL A 80 -18.97 6.56 14.57
C VAL A 80 -20.11 7.56 14.75
N LYS A 81 -20.70 8.07 13.66
CA LYS A 81 -21.86 8.97 13.72
C LYS A 81 -23.11 8.26 14.22
N GLU A 82 -23.39 7.06 13.70
CA GLU A 82 -24.54 6.23 14.11
C GLU A 82 -24.46 5.88 15.61
N TYR A 83 -23.29 5.46 16.09
CA TYR A 83 -23.07 5.19 17.51
C TYR A 83 -23.33 6.42 18.40
N LYS A 84 -22.91 7.61 17.96
CA LYS A 84 -23.14 8.86 18.71
C LYS A 84 -24.62 9.28 18.73
N SER A 85 -25.39 9.00 17.67
CA SER A 85 -26.83 9.26 17.66
C SER A 85 -27.58 8.30 18.58
N GLU A 86 -27.21 7.03 18.61
CA GLU A 86 -27.84 6.02 19.48
C GLU A 86 -27.53 6.27 20.96
N ALA A 87 -26.30 6.71 21.29
CA ALA A 87 -25.92 7.09 22.65
C ALA A 87 -26.64 8.35 23.17
N ALA A 88 -26.98 9.30 22.29
CA ALA A 88 -27.69 10.52 22.66
C ALA A 88 -29.21 10.31 22.90
N GLU A 89 -29.78 9.21 22.40
CA GLU A 89 -31.19 8.86 22.65
C GLU A 89 -31.39 8.08 23.97
N GLN A 90 -30.34 7.42 24.49
CA GLN A 90 -30.41 6.69 25.76
C GLN A 90 -30.28 7.58 27.01
N GLU A 91 -29.70 8.79 26.92
CA GLU A 91 -29.59 9.74 28.05
C GLU A 91 -30.85 10.60 28.28
N LYS A 92 -31.88 10.52 27.43
CA LYS A 92 -33.13 11.29 27.56
C LYS A 92 -34.31 10.51 28.13
N GLY A 93 -34.08 9.29 28.61
CA GLY A 93 -35.13 8.35 29.03
C GLY A 93 -35.22 8.03 30.52
N ASP A 94 -34.57 8.80 31.41
CA ASP A 94 -34.71 8.69 32.87
C ASP A 94 -35.23 10.00 33.48
#